data_AF-A0A0G1WXW5-F1
#
_entry.id   AF-A0A0G1WXW5-F1
#
_cell.length_a   1.000
_cell.length_b   1.000
_cell.length_c   1.000
_cell.angle_alpha   90.00
_cell.angle_beta   90.00
_cell.angle_gamma   90.00
#
_symmetry.space_group_name_H-M   'P 1'
#
loop_
_entity.id
_entity.type
_entity.pdbx_description
1 polymer ?
#
loop_
_entity_poly.entity_id
_entity_poly.type
_entity_poly.pdbx_seq_one_letter_code
_entity_poly.pdbx_strand_id
1 'polypeptide(L)'
;MRRIGGHVSTGGGLLNAVKNTLEIGGNCLQIFAGSPRIWARKPYDPQMAKSFRDLVFKHDINPVYIHALYLTNLASDNPEL
;
A
#
# COMPACT_ATOMS: atom_id res chain seq x y z
N MET A 1 -22.03 -2.97 -5.51
CA MET A 1 -21.08 -2.20 -6.33
C MET A 1 -19.82 -3.06 -6.52
N ARG A 2 -19.19 -3.08 -7.70
CA ARG A 2 -17.92 -3.80 -7.90
C ARG A 2 -16.76 -3.01 -7.27
N ARG A 3 -15.80 -3.71 -6.67
CA ARG A 3 -14.56 -3.11 -6.15
C ARG A 3 -13.48 -3.19 -7.24
N ILE A 4 -13.08 -2.04 -7.78
CA ILE A 4 -12.11 -1.91 -8.87
C ILE A 4 -11.15 -0.78 -8.51
N GLY A 5 -9.86 -1.03 -8.71
CA GLY A 5 -8.79 -0.10 -8.39
C GLY A 5 -7.47 -0.57 -8.98
N GLY A 6 -6.38 0.08 -8.55
CA GLY A 6 -5.04 -0.19 -9.05
C GLY A 6 -4.03 -0.51 -7.96
N HIS A 7 -2.87 -1.01 -8.38
CA HIS A 7 -1.67 -0.93 -7.58
C HIS A 7 -1.08 0.47 -7.72
N VAL A 8 -1.22 1.31 -6.69
CA VAL A 8 -0.93 2.75 -6.76
C VAL A 8 0.35 3.11 -6.02
N SER A 9 1.01 4.17 -6.46
CA SER A 9 2.24 4.66 -5.83
C SER A 9 1.94 5.34 -4.49
N THR A 10 2.77 5.07 -3.48
CA THR A 10 2.87 5.84 -2.22
C THR A 10 4.05 6.83 -2.26
N GLY A 11 4.64 7.06 -3.44
CA GLY A 11 5.75 7.99 -3.62
C GLY A 11 5.36 9.39 -3.17
N GLY A 12 6.22 10.05 -2.39
CA GLY A 12 5.91 11.35 -1.78
C GLY A 12 5.02 11.27 -0.52
N GLY A 13 4.57 10.08 -0.10
CA GLY A 13 3.84 9.88 1.16
C GLY A 13 2.67 8.89 1.04
N LEU A 14 2.32 8.25 2.16
CA LEU A 14 1.25 7.25 2.20
C LEU A 14 -0.11 7.78 1.73
N LEU A 15 -0.41 9.06 2.01
CA LEU A 15 -1.69 9.68 1.64
C LEU A 15 -1.88 9.81 0.11
N ASN A 16 -0.78 9.81 -0.65
CA ASN A 16 -0.87 9.83 -2.11
C ASN A 16 -1.54 8.57 -2.66
N ALA A 17 -1.51 7.43 -1.96
CA ALA A 17 -2.24 6.24 -2.39
C ALA A 17 -3.77 6.48 -2.46
N VAL A 18 -4.33 7.20 -1.48
CA VAL A 18 -5.76 7.57 -1.50
C VAL A 18 -6.03 8.51 -2.67
N LYS A 19 -5.24 9.58 -2.81
CA LYS A 19 -5.36 10.54 -3.90
C LYS A 19 -5.32 9.85 -5.26
N ASN A 20 -4.28 9.06 -5.51
CA ASN A 20 -4.07 8.35 -6.77
C ASN A 20 -5.22 7.36 -7.07
N THR A 21 -5.81 6.73 -6.04
CA THR A 21 -6.96 5.84 -6.20
C THR A 21 -8.21 6.61 -6.65
N LEU A 22 -8.45 7.79 -6.06
CA LEU A 22 -9.58 8.64 -6.44
C LEU A 22 -9.42 9.23 -7.84
N GLU A 23 -8.21 9.65 -8.22
CA GLU A 23 -7.91 10.22 -9.54
C GLU A 23 -8.20 9.25 -10.69
N ILE A 24 -8.02 7.94 -10.46
CA ILE A 24 -8.34 6.90 -11.46
C ILE A 24 -9.81 6.41 -11.37
N GLY A 25 -10.63 7.01 -10.51
CA GLY A 25 -12.02 6.58 -10.29
C GLY A 25 -12.16 5.23 -9.55
N GLY A 26 -11.13 4.81 -8.82
CA GLY A 26 -11.10 3.55 -8.09
C GLY A 26 -11.79 3.62 -6.73
N ASN A 27 -12.18 2.45 -6.21
CA ASN A 27 -12.82 2.29 -4.89
C ASN A 27 -12.23 1.15 -4.05
N CYS A 28 -11.09 0.60 -4.47
CA CYS A 28 -10.19 -0.26 -3.70
C CYS A 28 -8.74 0.03 -4.12
N LEU A 29 -7.75 -0.43 -3.36
CA LEU A 29 -6.34 -0.20 -3.73
C LEU A 29 -5.39 -1.29 -3.25
N GLN A 30 -4.22 -1.36 -3.89
CA GLN A 30 -3.06 -2.12 -3.43
C GLN A 30 -1.83 -1.20 -3.40
N ILE A 31 -0.98 -1.35 -2.39
CA ILE A 31 0.29 -0.61 -2.26
C ILE A 31 1.43 -1.54 -1.83
N PHE A 32 2.67 -1.06 -1.95
CA PHE A 32 3.77 -1.57 -1.14
C PHE A 32 3.84 -0.82 0.19
N ALA A 33 4.08 -1.54 1.29
CA ALA A 33 4.37 -0.94 2.60
C ALA A 33 5.86 -0.53 2.71
N GLY A 34 6.30 0.38 1.84
CA GLY A 34 7.70 0.80 1.68
C GLY A 34 8.32 0.36 0.35
N SER A 35 9.62 0.64 0.15
CA SER A 35 10.29 0.33 -1.13
C SER A 35 10.38 -1.18 -1.36
N PRO A 36 9.86 -1.73 -2.48
CA PRO A 36 9.86 -3.17 -2.74
C PRO A 36 11.24 -3.75 -3.07
N ARG A 37 12.28 -2.91 -3.11
CA ARG A 37 13.65 -3.26 -3.51
C ARG A 37 14.64 -3.37 -2.35
N ILE A 38 14.19 -3.13 -1.11
CA ILE A 38 15.05 -3.18 0.09
C ILE A 38 14.35 -3.97 1.20
N TRP A 39 15.13 -4.66 2.03
CA TRP A 39 14.62 -5.38 3.21
C TRP A 39 14.24 -4.45 4.37
N ALA A 40 15.07 -3.43 4.62
CA ALA A 40 14.89 -2.53 5.74
C ALA A 40 13.50 -1.85 5.70
N ARG A 41 12.78 -1.89 6.82
CA ARG A 41 11.47 -1.25 6.98
C ARG A 41 11.49 -0.29 8.16
N LYS A 42 10.84 0.86 7.97
CA LYS A 42 10.50 1.76 9.05
C LYS A 42 8.98 1.78 9.17
N PRO A 43 8.42 1.64 10.38
CA PRO A 43 7.00 1.86 10.60
C PRO A 43 6.59 3.22 10.07
N TYR A 44 5.36 3.32 9.54
CA TYR A 44 4.79 4.62 9.25
C TYR A 44 4.58 5.37 10.57
N ASP A 45 4.73 6.70 10.50
CA ASP A 45 4.32 7.57 11.58
C ASP A 45 2.84 7.29 11.98
N PRO A 46 2.53 7.11 13.27
CA PRO A 46 1.18 6.76 13.71
C PRO A 46 0.12 7.77 13.30
N GLN A 47 0.46 9.06 13.28
CA GLN A 47 -0.46 10.13 12.88
C GLN A 47 -0.73 10.08 11.38
N MET A 48 0.31 9.84 10.56
CA MET A 48 0.16 9.60 9.12
C MET A 48 -0.71 8.37 8.83
N ALA A 49 -0.49 7.27 9.56
CA ALA A 49 -1.28 6.05 9.42
C ALA A 49 -2.75 6.27 9.84
N LYS A 50 -3.00 7.09 10.87
CA LYS A 50 -4.35 7.51 11.25
C LYS A 50 -5.01 8.30 10.12
N SER A 51 -4.34 9.33 9.60
CA SER A 51 -4.86 10.13 8.48
C SER A 51 -5.18 9.29 7.24
N PHE A 52 -4.36 8.27 6.94
CA PHE A 52 -4.63 7.33 5.85
C PHE A 52 -5.93 6.55 6.10
N ARG A 53 -6.11 5.97 7.30
CA ARG A 53 -7.33 5.24 7.66
C ARG A 53 -8.57 6.13 7.61
N ASP A 54 -8.48 7.36 8.13
CA ASP A 54 -9.59 8.32 8.13
C ASP A 54 -10.03 8.66 6.69
N LEU A 55 -9.08 8.87 5.78
CA LEU A 55 -9.37 9.11 4.36
C LEU A 55 -9.94 7.89 3.65
N VAL A 56 -9.38 6.70 3.90
CA VAL A 56 -9.88 5.43 3.37
C VAL A 56 -11.35 5.23 3.76
N PHE A 57 -11.68 5.47 5.03
CA PHE A 57 -13.06 5.38 5.55
C PHE A 57 -13.96 6.44 4.91
N LYS A 58 -13.52 7.70 4.88
CA LYS A 58 -14.27 8.83 4.30
C LYS A 58 -14.69 8.58 2.86
N HIS A 59 -13.86 7.90 2.07
CA HIS A 59 -14.06 7.69 0.64
C HIS A 59 -14.59 6.29 0.28
N ASP A 60 -14.96 5.44 1.25
CA ASP A 60 -15.37 4.04 1.04
C ASP A 60 -14.37 3.26 0.15
N ILE A 61 -13.07 3.49 0.35
CA ILE A 61 -12.02 2.76 -0.36
C ILE A 61 -11.80 1.43 0.34
N ASN A 62 -12.38 0.35 -0.17
CA ASN A 62 -12.15 -0.99 0.35
C ASN A 62 -12.30 -2.04 -0.74
N PRO A 63 -11.53 -3.15 -0.66
CA PRO A 63 -10.45 -3.42 0.30
C PRO A 63 -9.16 -2.61 0.04
N VAL A 64 -8.28 -2.60 1.04
CA VAL A 64 -6.89 -2.09 0.95
C VAL A 64 -5.95 -3.28 1.11
N TYR A 65 -5.07 -3.49 0.13
CA TYR A 65 -4.10 -4.59 0.14
C TYR A 65 -2.66 -4.09 0.23
N ILE A 66 -1.82 -4.87 0.90
CA ILE A 66 -0.37 -4.72 0.89
C ILE A 66 0.21 -5.85 0.06
N HIS A 67 0.99 -5.51 -0.97
CA HIS A 67 1.75 -6.50 -1.73
C HIS A 67 3.08 -6.79 -1.04
N ALA A 68 3.46 -8.07 -0.97
CA ALA A 68 4.77 -8.50 -0.48
C ALA A 68 5.91 -7.96 -1.36
N LEU A 69 7.14 -8.00 -0.87
CA LEU A 69 8.28 -7.40 -1.55
C LEU A 69 8.78 -8.34 -2.65
N TYR A 70 9.43 -7.79 -3.67
CA TYR A 70 10.05 -8.62 -4.71
C TYR A 70 11.18 -9.49 -4.17
N LEU A 71 11.78 -9.09 -3.05
CA LEU A 71 12.86 -9.83 -2.41
C LEU A 71 12.38 -11.11 -1.69
N THR A 72 11.09 -11.20 -1.37
CA THR A 72 10.54 -12.35 -0.64
C THR A 72 10.56 -13.60 -1.51
N ASN A 73 11.33 -14.61 -1.11
CA ASN A 73 11.32 -15.93 -1.72
C ASN A 73 11.17 -17.02 -0.63
N LEU A 74 9.93 -17.42 -0.36
CA LEU A 74 9.62 -18.47 0.63
C LEU A 74 10.00 -19.88 0.17
N ALA A 75 10.41 -20.03 -1.10
CA ALA A 75 10.86 -21.30 -1.67
C ALA A 75 12.39 -21.37 -1.81
N SER A 76 13.12 -20.40 -1.25
CA SER A 76 14.58 -20.38 -1.27
C SER A 76 15.15 -21.52 -0.43
N ASP A 77 16.14 -22.24 -0.96
CA ASP A 77 16.97 -23.20 -0.24
C ASP A 77 18.21 -22.53 0.39
N ASN A 78 18.51 -21.29 0.02
CA ASN A 78 19.54 -20.49 0.65
C ASN A 78 19.07 -19.99 2.03
N PRO A 79 19.71 -20.42 3.15
CA PRO A 79 19.31 -20.04 4.49
C PRO A 79 19.65 -18.58 4.87
N GLU A 80 20.47 -17.90 4.07
CA GLU A 80 20.84 -16.49 4.30
C GLU A 80 19.91 -15.49 3.59
N LEU A 81 18.91 -15.99 2.85
CA LEU A 81 17.86 -15.18 2.23
C LEU A 81 16.69 -14.95 3.22
#